data_AF-A0A410FWJ3-F1
#
_entry.id   AF-A0A410FWJ3-F1
#
_cell.length_a   1.000
_cell.length_b   1.000
_cell.length_c   1.000
_cell.angle_alpha   90.00
_cell.angle_beta   90.00
_cell.angle_gamma   90.00
#
_symmetry.space_group_name_H-M   'P 1'
#
loop_
_entity.id
_entity.type
_entity.pdbx_description
1 polymer ?
#
loop_
_entity_poly.entity_id
_entity_poly.type
_entity_poly.pdbx_seq_one_letter_code
_entity_poly.pdbx_strand_id
1 'polypeptide(L)'
;MYLASWHDPFSNPTVYASAVFSAWRLPADAVLVVFLRGEDRRWSVEARLGEKAAGRVAPPEWEGILAEARIEANRAHPALAIANLATRLLDLLISGPKERTERPRSWTWAYVVLSVAGGGVLFLAARTFLCPHCLRPLRRRASFRGILWTCPRCRFTRTGLR
;
A
#
# COMPACT_ATOMS: atom_id res chain seq x y z
N MET A 1 -5.87 26.82 -13.41
CA MET A 1 -5.27 26.25 -12.19
C MET A 1 -4.20 27.20 -11.72
N TYR A 2 -4.22 27.61 -10.46
CA TYR A 2 -3.19 28.47 -9.89
C TYR A 2 -2.47 27.69 -8.78
N LEU A 3 -1.15 27.60 -8.89
CA LEU A 3 -0.26 26.94 -7.94
C LEU A 3 0.60 28.02 -7.29
N ALA A 4 0.40 28.26 -6.00
CA ALA A 4 1.17 29.24 -5.26
C ALA A 4 1.97 28.54 -4.16
N SER A 5 3.27 28.85 -4.08
CA SER A 5 4.16 28.43 -3.01
C SER A 5 4.46 29.64 -2.15
N TRP A 6 4.02 29.65 -0.90
CA TRP A 6 4.31 30.73 0.05
C TRP A 6 4.41 30.22 1.49
N HIS A 7 4.80 31.10 2.41
CA HIS A 7 4.81 30.84 3.85
C HIS A 7 3.42 31.15 4.44
N ASP A 8 2.96 30.37 5.42
CA ASP A 8 1.64 30.53 6.05
C ASP A 8 1.70 31.47 7.28
N PRO A 9 1.16 32.70 7.19
CA PRO A 9 1.11 33.64 8.31
C PRO A 9 0.01 33.34 9.33
N PHE A 10 -0.93 32.43 9.06
CA PHE A 10 -2.07 32.14 9.93
C PHE A 10 -1.88 30.91 10.81
N SER A 11 -0.75 30.20 10.65
CA SER A 11 -0.50 28.88 11.27
C SER A 11 -1.63 27.87 11.02
N ASN A 12 -2.45 28.11 9.99
CA ASN A 12 -3.57 27.30 9.58
C ASN A 12 -3.65 27.32 8.04
N PRO A 13 -3.17 26.25 7.39
CA PRO A 13 -3.14 26.13 5.93
C PRO A 13 -4.51 26.27 5.24
N THR A 14 -5.58 25.82 5.90
CA THR A 14 -6.96 25.92 5.39
C THR A 14 -7.47 27.37 5.38
N VAL A 15 -7.20 28.11 6.46
CA VAL A 15 -7.53 29.53 6.56
C VAL A 15 -6.73 30.32 5.52
N TYR A 16 -5.45 30.01 5.38
CA TYR A 16 -4.59 30.63 4.37
C TYR A 16 -5.13 30.43 2.95
N ALA A 17 -5.40 29.19 2.54
CA ALA A 17 -5.92 28.89 1.21
C ALA A 17 -7.25 29.62 0.94
N SER A 18 -8.12 29.73 1.95
CA SER A 18 -9.39 30.46 1.84
C SER A 18 -9.19 31.97 1.71
N ALA A 19 -8.23 32.53 2.46
CA ALA A 19 -7.87 33.95 2.40
C ALA A 19 -7.29 34.31 1.03
N VAL A 20 -6.36 33.49 0.50
CA VAL A 20 -5.79 33.69 -0.84
C VAL A 20 -6.85 33.58 -1.92
N PHE A 21 -7.71 32.56 -1.86
CA PHE A 21 -8.80 32.39 -2.83
C PHE A 21 -9.70 33.62 -2.92
N SER A 22 -10.05 34.18 -1.76
CA SER A 22 -10.90 35.36 -1.64
C SER A 22 -10.17 36.63 -2.08
N ALA A 23 -8.93 36.82 -1.64
CA ALA A 23 -8.11 38.00 -1.96
C ALA A 23 -7.82 38.10 -3.47
N TRP A 24 -7.57 36.96 -4.12
CA TRP A 24 -7.33 36.89 -5.56
C TRP A 24 -8.61 36.89 -6.39
N ARG A 25 -9.78 36.91 -5.74
CA ARG A 25 -11.10 36.89 -6.38
C ARG A 25 -11.23 35.75 -7.39
N LEU A 26 -10.74 34.57 -7.01
CA LEU A 26 -10.77 33.41 -7.89
C LEU A 26 -12.23 33.04 -8.21
N PRO A 27 -12.54 32.68 -9.47
CA PRO A 27 -13.91 32.40 -9.88
C PRO A 27 -14.42 31.08 -9.29
N ALA A 28 -15.74 30.88 -9.32
CA ALA A 28 -16.39 29.72 -8.72
C ALA A 28 -16.01 28.38 -9.37
N ASP A 29 -15.43 28.38 -10.56
CA ASP A 29 -14.92 27.20 -11.27
C ASP A 29 -13.40 27.00 -11.09
N ALA A 30 -12.74 27.85 -10.30
CA ALA A 30 -11.32 27.73 -10.03
C ALA A 30 -11.00 26.67 -8.96
N VAL A 31 -9.82 26.11 -9.11
CA VAL A 31 -9.14 25.28 -8.10
C VAL A 31 -7.84 25.96 -7.74
N LEU A 32 -7.68 26.24 -6.45
CA LEU A 32 -6.44 26.73 -5.85
C LEU A 32 -5.81 25.58 -5.05
N VAL A 33 -4.54 25.30 -5.31
CA VAL A 33 -3.74 24.40 -4.49
C VAL A 33 -2.53 25.18 -3.98
N VAL A 34 -2.31 25.10 -2.69
CA VAL A 34 -1.23 25.82 -2.01
C VAL A 34 -0.29 24.81 -1.38
N PHE A 35 1.00 25.01 -1.64
CA PHE A 35 2.08 24.29 -0.97
C PHE A 35 2.71 25.22 0.05
N LEU A 36 2.61 24.84 1.32
CA LEU A 36 3.09 25.64 2.44
C LEU A 36 4.18 24.86 3.16
N ARG A 37 5.26 25.55 3.55
CA ARG A 37 6.31 24.96 4.37
C ARG A 37 6.12 25.39 5.82
N GLY A 38 5.87 24.42 6.68
CA GLY A 38 5.77 24.63 8.13
C GLY A 38 7.12 24.88 8.79
N GLU A 39 7.09 25.29 10.06
CA GLU A 39 8.28 25.52 10.88
C GLU A 39 9.10 24.23 11.10
N ASP A 40 8.43 23.09 11.14
CA ASP A 40 9.02 21.74 11.19
C ASP A 40 9.73 21.33 9.87
N ARG A 41 9.84 22.28 8.93
CA ARG A 41 10.38 22.13 7.57
C ARG A 41 9.60 21.13 6.70
N ARG A 42 8.44 20.65 7.14
CA ARG A 42 7.58 19.77 6.36
C ARG A 42 6.67 20.60 5.45
N TRP A 43 6.34 20.02 4.31
CA TRP A 43 5.38 20.58 3.39
C TRP A 43 3.97 20.14 3.78
N SER A 44 3.06 21.09 3.92
CA SER A 44 1.62 20.88 3.89
C SER A 44 1.09 21.25 2.51
N VAL A 45 0.04 20.55 2.09
CA VAL A 45 -0.64 20.78 0.83
C VAL A 45 -2.10 20.94 1.16
N GLU A 46 -2.66 22.09 0.83
CA GLU A 46 -4.06 22.39 1.00
C GLU A 46 -4.66 22.86 -0.30
N ALA A 47 -5.97 22.67 -0.44
CA ALA A 47 -6.67 23.16 -1.60
C ALA A 47 -8.01 23.80 -1.28
N ARG A 48 -8.35 24.78 -2.09
CA ARG A 48 -9.64 25.44 -2.09
C ARG A 48 -10.28 25.31 -3.47
N LEU A 49 -11.44 24.67 -3.50
CA LEU A 49 -12.28 24.54 -4.67
C LEU A 49 -13.33 25.65 -4.64
N GLY A 50 -13.58 26.29 -5.78
CA GLY A 50 -14.79 27.10 -5.97
C GLY A 50 -16.05 26.22 -6.02
N GLU A 51 -17.22 26.81 -5.80
CA GLU A 51 -18.50 26.07 -5.72
C GLU A 51 -18.79 25.21 -6.95
N LYS A 52 -18.55 25.73 -8.15
CA LYS A 52 -18.77 24.98 -9.41
C LYS A 52 -17.70 23.91 -9.62
N ALA A 53 -16.46 24.16 -9.18
CA ALA A 53 -15.39 23.17 -9.25
C ALA A 53 -15.63 22.01 -8.27
N ALA A 54 -16.13 22.30 -7.06
CA ALA A 54 -16.47 21.29 -6.06
C ALA A 54 -17.53 20.30 -6.58
N GLY A 55 -18.48 20.77 -7.40
CA GLY A 55 -19.49 19.90 -8.03
C GLY A 55 -18.93 18.96 -9.12
N ARG A 56 -17.71 19.20 -9.62
CA ARG A 56 -17.09 18.40 -10.69
C ARG A 56 -16.06 17.39 -10.19
N VAL A 57 -15.62 17.54 -8.96
CA VAL A 57 -14.51 16.75 -8.39
C VAL A 57 -15.06 15.92 -7.23
N ALA A 58 -14.92 14.59 -7.34
CA ALA A 58 -15.35 13.68 -6.27
C ALA A 58 -14.46 13.87 -5.02
N PRO A 59 -15.04 14.14 -3.83
CA PRO A 59 -14.27 14.35 -2.60
C PRO A 59 -13.22 13.26 -2.27
N PRO A 60 -13.53 11.95 -2.33
CA PRO A 60 -12.58 10.93 -1.92
C PRO A 60 -11.38 10.77 -2.89
N GLU A 61 -11.58 11.04 -4.17
CA GLU A 61 -10.49 10.98 -5.17
C GLU A 61 -9.57 12.19 -5.03
N TRP A 62 -10.16 13.36 -4.81
CA TRP A 62 -9.43 14.61 -4.61
C TRP A 62 -8.56 14.60 -3.37
N GLU A 63 -9.12 14.17 -2.23
CA GLU A 63 -8.38 14.01 -0.98
C GLU A 63 -7.21 13.04 -1.14
N GLY A 64 -7.40 11.96 -1.91
CA GLY A 64 -6.34 11.03 -2.26
C GLY A 64 -5.18 11.69 -3.03
N ILE A 65 -5.49 12.47 -4.07
CA ILE A 65 -4.50 13.19 -4.86
C ILE A 65 -3.72 14.19 -4.00
N LEU A 66 -4.41 14.95 -3.12
CA LEU A 66 -3.76 15.90 -2.22
C LEU A 66 -2.85 15.20 -1.20
N ALA A 67 -3.30 14.08 -0.63
CA ALA A 67 -2.51 13.29 0.32
C ALA A 67 -1.24 12.75 -0.32
N GLU A 68 -1.33 12.22 -1.55
CA GLU A 68 -0.16 11.77 -2.30
C GLU A 68 0.80 12.92 -2.64
N ALA A 69 0.28 14.07 -3.08
CA ALA A 69 1.10 15.24 -3.35
C ALA A 69 1.84 15.73 -2.09
N ARG A 70 1.20 15.66 -0.91
CA ARG A 70 1.87 15.96 0.36
C ARG A 70 3.00 14.97 0.67
N ILE A 71 2.78 13.68 0.44
CA ILE A 71 3.82 12.66 0.63
C ILE A 71 5.00 12.91 -0.31
N GLU A 72 4.72 13.18 -1.59
CA GLU A 72 5.75 13.47 -2.60
C GLU A 72 6.53 14.75 -2.30
N ALA A 73 5.85 15.81 -1.87
CA ALA A 73 6.48 17.08 -1.50
C ALA A 73 7.46 16.93 -0.33
N ASN A 74 7.17 16.03 0.62
CA ASN A 74 8.03 15.75 1.76
C ASN A 74 9.15 14.72 1.49
N ARG A 75 8.95 13.81 0.52
CA ARG A 75 9.94 12.75 0.21
C ARG A 75 10.96 13.16 -0.84
N ALA A 76 10.53 13.90 -1.86
CA ALA A 76 11.35 14.25 -3.00
C ALA A 76 11.57 15.77 -3.05
N HIS A 77 10.81 16.47 -3.88
CA HIS A 77 10.92 17.91 -4.08
C HIS A 77 9.53 18.52 -4.34
N PRO A 78 9.19 19.68 -3.77
CA PRO A 78 7.88 20.32 -3.95
C PRO A 78 7.54 20.58 -5.42
N ALA A 79 8.53 20.95 -6.23
CA ALA A 79 8.34 21.18 -7.67
C ALA A 79 7.84 19.92 -8.42
N LEU A 80 8.35 18.74 -8.06
CA LEU A 80 7.91 17.48 -8.66
C LEU A 80 6.50 17.12 -8.20
N ALA A 81 6.20 17.31 -6.92
CA ALA A 81 4.87 17.08 -6.36
C ALA A 81 3.82 17.98 -7.04
N ILE A 82 4.17 19.24 -7.31
CA ILE A 82 3.32 20.18 -8.05
C ILE A 82 3.04 19.67 -9.47
N ALA A 83 4.07 19.25 -10.20
CA ALA A 83 3.92 18.74 -11.56
C ALA A 83 3.05 17.48 -11.60
N ASN A 84 3.29 16.53 -10.71
CA ASN A 84 2.51 15.29 -10.62
C ASN A 84 1.06 15.56 -10.23
N LEU A 85 0.82 16.46 -9.27
CA LEU A 85 -0.53 16.86 -8.87
C LEU A 85 -1.28 17.50 -10.04
N ALA A 86 -0.63 18.38 -10.82
CA ALA A 86 -1.25 19.01 -11.99
C ALA A 86 -1.67 17.96 -13.02
N THR A 87 -0.81 16.97 -13.30
CA THR A 87 -1.12 15.87 -14.21
C THR A 87 -2.29 15.02 -13.71
N ARG A 88 -2.30 14.61 -12.43
CA ARG A 88 -3.39 13.81 -11.85
C ARG A 88 -4.73 14.55 -11.83
N LEU A 89 -4.70 15.86 -11.57
CA LEU A 89 -5.89 16.71 -11.61
C LEU A 89 -6.42 16.84 -13.04
N LEU A 90 -5.54 17.04 -14.03
CA LEU A 90 -5.93 17.05 -15.43
C LEU A 90 -6.57 15.73 -15.84
N ASP A 91 -5.98 14.60 -15.46
CA ASP A 91 -6.54 13.28 -15.73
C ASP A 91 -7.94 13.09 -15.13
N LEU A 92 -8.16 13.57 -13.90
CA LEU A 92 -9.46 13.51 -13.21
C LEU A 92 -10.50 14.39 -13.92
N LEU A 93 -10.11 15.58 -14.37
CA LEU A 93 -10.99 16.51 -15.08
C LEU A 93 -11.34 16.02 -16.49
N ILE A 94 -10.41 15.37 -17.18
CA ILE A 94 -10.60 14.84 -18.54
C ILE A 94 -11.40 13.53 -18.52
N SER A 95 -11.13 12.65 -17.55
CA SER A 95 -11.67 11.29 -17.55
C SER A 95 -13.04 11.16 -16.87
N GLY A 96 -13.55 12.21 -16.22
CA GLY A 96 -14.63 12.07 -15.25
C GLY A 96 -14.20 11.23 -14.04
N PRO A 97 -15.07 11.00 -13.03
CA PRO A 97 -14.75 10.11 -11.91
C PRO A 97 -14.37 8.75 -12.48
N LYS A 98 -13.07 8.47 -12.49
CA LYS A 98 -12.56 7.18 -12.88
C LYS A 98 -12.99 6.25 -11.76
N GLU A 99 -14.00 5.43 -12.03
CA GLU A 99 -14.16 4.15 -11.34
C GLU A 99 -12.77 3.60 -11.12
N ARG A 100 -12.37 3.51 -9.85
CA ARG A 100 -11.09 2.97 -9.40
C ARG A 100 -10.74 1.82 -10.31
N THR A 101 -9.84 2.06 -11.26
CA THR A 101 -9.30 1.00 -12.07
C THR A 101 -8.68 0.06 -11.07
N GLU A 102 -9.29 -1.11 -10.98
CA GLU A 102 -8.98 -2.15 -10.02
C GLU A 102 -7.47 -2.22 -9.88
N ARG A 103 -6.97 -2.04 -8.65
CA ARG A 103 -5.62 -2.51 -8.30
C ARG A 103 -5.53 -3.91 -8.89
N PRO A 104 -4.59 -4.18 -9.83
CA PRO A 104 -4.49 -5.50 -10.42
C PRO A 104 -4.32 -6.46 -9.26
N ARG A 105 -5.35 -7.31 -9.08
CA ARG A 105 -5.54 -8.24 -7.96
C ARG A 105 -4.22 -8.98 -7.74
N SER A 106 -3.43 -8.46 -6.82
CA SER A 106 -2.01 -8.79 -6.73
C SER A 106 -1.90 -10.26 -6.35
N TRP A 107 -1.38 -11.07 -7.27
CA TRP A 107 -1.20 -12.52 -7.16
C TRP A 107 -0.22 -12.92 -6.03
N THR A 108 0.26 -11.95 -5.24
CA THR A 108 1.05 -12.14 -4.03
C THR A 108 0.36 -13.06 -3.02
N TRP A 109 -0.98 -13.04 -2.91
CA TRP A 109 -1.69 -13.99 -2.04
C TRP A 109 -1.59 -15.44 -2.53
N ALA A 110 -1.52 -15.66 -3.85
CA ALA A 110 -1.36 -17.00 -4.43
C ALA A 110 0.02 -17.58 -4.08
N TYR A 111 1.07 -16.76 -4.10
CA TYR A 111 2.40 -17.19 -3.65
C TYR A 111 2.43 -17.50 -2.15
N VAL A 112 1.78 -16.69 -1.31
CA VAL A 112 1.70 -16.98 0.15
C VAL A 112 0.98 -18.29 0.41
N VAL A 113 -0.17 -18.52 -0.25
CA VAL A 113 -0.92 -19.79 -0.11
C VAL A 113 -0.11 -20.98 -0.63
N LEU A 114 0.57 -20.83 -1.77
CA LEU A 114 1.42 -21.88 -2.33
C LEU A 114 2.62 -22.20 -1.42
N SER A 115 3.25 -21.18 -0.82
CA SER A 115 4.36 -21.36 0.12
C SER A 115 3.92 -22.03 1.42
N VAL A 116 2.76 -21.67 1.97
CA VAL A 116 2.22 -22.30 3.18
C VAL A 116 1.80 -23.74 2.91
N ALA A 117 1.12 -23.99 1.78
CA ALA A 117 0.73 -25.35 1.37
C ALA A 117 1.97 -26.23 1.10
N GLY A 118 2.95 -25.73 0.34
CA GLY A 118 4.19 -26.43 0.05
C GLY A 118 5.03 -26.71 1.30
N GLY A 119 5.15 -25.74 2.20
CA GLY A 119 5.82 -25.88 3.49
C GLY A 119 5.14 -26.90 4.40
N GLY A 120 3.81 -26.89 4.47
CA GLY A 120 3.03 -27.85 5.25
C GLY A 120 3.18 -29.29 4.74
N VAL A 121 3.17 -29.49 3.41
CA VAL A 121 3.40 -30.82 2.80
C VAL A 121 4.83 -31.30 3.07
N LEU A 122 5.83 -30.44 2.90
CA LEU A 122 7.23 -30.77 3.20
C LEU A 122 7.43 -31.10 4.67
N PHE A 123 6.80 -30.37 5.59
CA PHE A 123 6.89 -30.62 7.03
C PHE A 123 6.24 -31.96 7.42
N LEU A 124 5.07 -32.28 6.85
CA LEU A 124 4.40 -33.57 7.06
C LEU A 124 5.24 -34.73 6.52
N ALA A 125 5.82 -34.58 5.33
CA ALA A 125 6.73 -35.58 4.75
C ALA A 125 8.00 -35.76 5.59
N ALA A 126 8.60 -34.66 6.07
CA ALA A 126 9.74 -34.71 6.97
C ALA A 126 9.39 -35.48 8.26
N ARG A 127 8.20 -35.29 8.82
CA ARG A 127 7.75 -36.01 10.03
C ARG A 127 7.48 -37.50 9.79
N THR A 128 7.12 -37.91 8.57
CA THR A 128 6.95 -39.33 8.24
C THR A 128 8.26 -40.05 7.96
N PHE A 129 9.24 -39.37 7.35
CA PHE A 129 10.52 -39.99 6.97
C PHE A 129 11.65 -39.74 7.97
N LEU A 130 11.57 -38.74 8.83
CA LEU A 130 12.61 -38.41 9.82
C LEU A 130 12.18 -38.81 11.23
N CYS A 131 13.15 -39.23 12.04
CA CYS A 131 12.92 -39.50 13.45
C CYS A 131 12.69 -38.19 14.24
N PRO A 132 11.64 -38.09 15.08
CA PRO A 132 11.34 -36.86 15.84
C PRO A 132 12.41 -36.49 16.87
N HIS A 133 13.23 -37.44 17.34
CA HIS A 133 14.23 -37.19 18.39
C HIS A 133 15.61 -36.83 17.86
N CYS A 134 16.00 -37.36 16.69
CA CYS A 134 17.36 -37.18 16.17
C CYS A 134 17.41 -36.72 14.71
N LEU A 135 16.24 -36.46 14.10
CA LEU A 135 16.06 -35.94 12.74
C LEU A 135 16.77 -36.77 11.65
N ARG A 136 17.18 -38.00 11.95
CA ARG A 136 17.77 -38.92 10.97
C ARG A 136 16.69 -39.66 10.16
N PRO A 137 16.98 -39.99 8.89
CA PRO A 137 16.04 -40.74 8.05
C PRO A 137 15.76 -42.12 8.67
N LEU A 138 14.48 -42.45 8.78
CA LEU A 138 14.00 -43.75 9.21
C LEU A 138 14.31 -44.77 8.12
N ARG A 139 14.84 -45.94 8.51
CA ARG A 139 15.07 -47.04 7.58
C ARG A 139 13.87 -47.96 7.57
N ARG A 140 13.42 -48.32 6.36
CA ARG A 140 12.36 -49.30 6.16
C ARG A 140 12.93 -50.70 6.43
N ARG A 141 12.31 -51.43 7.35
CA ARG A 141 12.65 -52.84 7.62
C ARG A 141 11.38 -53.68 7.50
N ALA A 142 11.43 -54.74 6.69
CA ALA A 142 10.35 -55.71 6.62
C ALA A 142 10.32 -56.54 7.91
N SER A 143 9.13 -56.72 8.49
CA SER A 143 8.91 -57.62 9.61
C SER A 143 7.73 -58.54 9.32
N PHE A 144 7.61 -59.63 10.08
CA PHE A 144 6.58 -60.66 9.92
C PHE A 144 5.13 -60.14 9.97
N ARG A 145 4.90 -58.93 10.53
CA ARG A 145 3.57 -58.29 10.65
C ARG A 145 3.39 -57.03 9.79
N GLY A 146 4.35 -56.67 8.94
CA GLY A 146 4.27 -55.50 8.05
C GLY A 146 5.55 -54.66 7.99
N ILE A 147 5.44 -53.47 7.38
CA ILE A 147 6.56 -52.54 7.21
C ILE A 147 6.76 -51.74 8.50
N LEU A 148 7.95 -51.83 9.09
CA LEU A 148 8.36 -51.04 10.24
C LEU A 148 9.39 -49.98 9.80
N TRP A 149 9.19 -48.76 10.27
CA TRP A 149 10.17 -47.68 10.13
C TRP A 149 10.96 -47.58 11.44
N THR A 150 12.27 -47.81 11.38
CA THR A 150 13.12 -47.81 12.57
C THR A 150 14.24 -46.79 12.44
N CYS A 151 14.48 -46.05 13.52
CA CYS A 151 15.63 -45.16 13.59
C CYS A 151 16.89 -45.94 14.01
N PRO A 152 18.03 -45.80 13.30
CA PRO A 152 19.24 -46.53 13.64
C PRO A 152 19.90 -46.09 14.96
N ARG A 153 19.62 -44.87 15.46
CA ARG A 153 20.32 -44.30 16.62
C ARG A 153 19.54 -44.43 17.93
N CYS A 154 18.29 -44.01 17.95
CA CYS A 154 17.46 -44.02 19.17
C CYS A 154 16.52 -45.23 19.24
N ARG A 155 16.57 -46.14 18.26
CA ARG A 155 15.69 -47.31 18.14
C ARG A 155 14.19 -47.01 18.18
N PHE A 156 13.79 -45.75 17.96
CA PHE A 156 12.40 -45.38 17.80
C PHE A 156 11.79 -46.16 16.63
N THR A 157 10.68 -46.86 16.88
CA THR A 157 9.96 -47.64 15.89
C THR A 157 8.60 -47.04 15.65
N ARG A 158 8.23 -46.91 14.37
CA ARG A 158 6.90 -46.48 13.95
C ARG A 158 6.32 -47.54 13.01
N THR A 159 5.15 -48.03 13.35
CA THR A 159 4.35 -48.89 12.48
C THR A 159 3.75 -48.03 11.36
N GLY A 160 3.92 -48.45 10.11
CA GLY A 160 3.15 -47.87 9.02
C GLY A 160 1.71 -48.36 9.15
N LEU A 161 0.77 -47.46 9.45
CA LEU A 161 -0.65 -47.73 9.29
C LEU A 161 -0.93 -47.87 7.79
N ARG A 162 -1.52 -48.99 7.40
CA ARG A 162 -2.08 -49.20 6.06
C ARG A 162 -3.30 -48.31 5.88
#